data_AF-A0AAD5Q084-F1
#
_entry.id   AF-A0AAD5Q084-F1
#
_cell.length_a   1.000
_cell.length_b   1.000
_cell.length_c   1.000
_cell.angle_alpha   90.00
_cell.angle_beta   90.00
_cell.angle_gamma   90.00
#
_symmetry.space_group_name_H-M   'P 1'
#
loop_
_entity.id
_entity.type
_entity.pdbx_description
1 polymer ?
#
loop_
_entity_poly.entity_id
_entity_poly.type
_entity_poly.pdbx_seq_one_letter_code
_entity_poly.pdbx_strand_id
1 'polypeptide(L)'
;MHYFSIFGVIFASLTTLAFGVRPQIPSQPGVVLALVGSACFSTVGLLFLTLGFQQEKAGIASVMRYFDVVFVFILDITFLGESVNGYSILGGCIILSGAVIIAIRRSREKK
;
A
#
# COMPACT_ATOMS: atom_id res chain seq x y z
N MET A 1 -7.29 17.06 -8.72
CA MET A 1 -6.24 16.03 -8.94
C MET A 1 -4.85 16.63 -9.22
N HIS A 2 -4.70 17.63 -10.10
CA HIS A 2 -3.37 18.20 -10.44
C HIS A 2 -2.58 18.80 -9.26
N TYR A 3 -3.23 19.54 -8.35
CA TYR A 3 -2.55 20.15 -7.19
C TYR A 3 -1.92 19.13 -6.25
N PHE A 4 -2.58 17.98 -6.04
CA PHE A 4 -2.08 16.91 -5.16
C PHE A 4 -0.82 16.25 -5.76
N SER A 5 -0.84 15.97 -7.06
CA SER A 5 0.31 15.37 -7.75
C SER A 5 1.51 16.32 -7.78
N ILE A 6 1.29 17.61 -8.03
CA ILE A 6 2.36 18.62 -8.05
C ILE A 6 2.97 18.76 -6.65
N PHE A 7 2.13 18.83 -5.61
CA PHE A 7 2.60 18.87 -4.23
C PHE A 7 3.43 17.64 -3.87
N GLY A 8 2.98 16.44 -4.27
CA GLY A 8 3.72 15.19 -4.06
C GLY A 8 5.08 15.17 -4.75
N VAL A 9 5.16 15.64 -6.00
CA VAL A 9 6.43 15.70 -6.75
C VAL A 9 7.40 16.70 -6.11
N ILE A 10 6.91 17.87 -5.70
CA ILE A 10 7.74 18.88 -5.02
C ILE A 10 8.23 18.32 -3.68
N PHE A 11 7.35 17.73 -2.88
CA PHE A 11 7.70 17.19 -1.56
C PHE A 11 8.69 16.02 -1.67
N ALA A 12 8.50 15.11 -2.63
CA ALA A 12 9.40 13.99 -2.88
C ALA A 12 10.79 14.46 -3.36
N SER A 13 10.84 15.45 -4.25
CA SER A 13 12.10 16.05 -4.71
C SER A 13 12.84 16.73 -3.55
N LEU A 14 12.12 17.48 -2.72
CA LEU A 14 12.67 18.25 -1.61
C LEU A 14 13.18 17.33 -0.48
N THR A 15 12.48 16.23 -0.20
CA THR A 15 12.94 15.21 0.76
C THR A 15 14.15 14.43 0.24
N THR A 16 14.19 14.09 -1.05
CA THR A 16 15.37 13.44 -1.66
C THR A 16 16.61 14.31 -1.55
N LEU A 17 16.47 15.62 -1.77
CA LEU A 17 17.53 16.60 -1.58
C LEU A 17 17.92 16.75 -0.10
N ALA A 18 16.95 16.78 0.82
CA ALA A 18 17.20 16.94 2.26
C ALA A 18 17.93 15.74 2.88
N PHE A 19 17.61 14.51 2.46
CA PHE A 19 18.26 13.29 2.95
C PHE A 19 19.56 12.94 2.19
N GLY A 20 19.95 13.72 1.17
CA GLY A 20 21.18 13.52 0.41
C GLY A 20 21.27 12.16 -0.31
N VAL A 21 20.13 11.49 -0.50
CA VAL A 21 20.07 10.15 -1.09
C VAL A 21 20.32 10.29 -2.60
N ARG A 22 21.41 9.67 -3.07
CA ARG A 22 21.70 9.63 -4.50
C ARG A 22 20.67 8.72 -5.18
N PRO A 23 19.95 9.20 -6.22
CA PRO A 23 19.08 8.34 -6.99
C PRO A 23 19.91 7.25 -7.66
N GLN A 24 19.87 6.03 -7.12
CA GLN A 24 20.46 4.87 -7.78
C GLN A 24 19.46 4.33 -8.79
N ILE A 25 19.72 4.59 -10.07
CA ILE A 25 18.92 4.05 -11.16
C ILE A 25 19.47 2.65 -11.46
N PRO A 26 18.73 1.57 -11.17
CA PRO A 26 19.18 0.22 -11.48
C PRO A 26 19.27 0.06 -13.00
N SER A 27 20.45 -0.28 -13.53
CA SER A 27 20.68 -0.43 -14.98
C SER A 27 20.29 -1.81 -15.52
N GLN A 28 19.73 -2.68 -14.68
CA GLN A 28 19.29 -4.01 -15.06
C GLN A 28 17.89 -3.97 -15.71
N PRO A 29 17.72 -4.43 -16.95
CA PRO A 29 16.44 -4.34 -17.67
C PRO A 29 15.28 -5.00 -16.94
N GLY A 30 15.53 -6.13 -16.24
CA GLY A 30 14.51 -6.83 -15.47
C GLY A 30 13.99 -6.03 -14.27
N VAL A 31 14.88 -5.32 -13.56
CA VAL A 31 14.50 -4.48 -12.42
C VAL A 31 13.72 -3.26 -12.90
N VAL A 32 14.16 -2.62 -13.99
CA VAL A 32 13.44 -1.49 -14.59
C VAL A 32 12.04 -1.91 -15.04
N LEU A 33 11.91 -3.08 -15.67
CA LEU A 33 10.61 -3.61 -16.10
C LEU A 33 9.70 -3.91 -14.90
N ALA A 34 10.21 -4.51 -13.83
CA ALA A 34 9.45 -4.73 -12.60
C ALA A 34 9.03 -3.42 -11.92
N LEU A 35 9.90 -2.39 -11.96
CA LEU A 35 9.61 -1.07 -11.42
C LEU A 35 8.48 -0.38 -12.20
N VAL A 36 8.57 -0.38 -13.53
CA VAL A 36 7.54 0.19 -14.40
C VAL A 36 6.24 -0.61 -14.31
N GLY A 37 6.33 -1.94 -14.26
CA GLY A 37 5.18 -2.84 -14.11
C GLY A 37 4.44 -2.60 -12.80
N SER A 38 5.15 -2.54 -11.67
CA SER A 38 4.56 -2.25 -10.35
C SER A 38 3.98 -0.84 -10.28
N ALA A 39 4.64 0.17 -10.85
CA ALA A 39 4.10 1.54 -10.93
C ALA A 39 2.80 1.61 -11.75
N CYS A 40 2.75 0.91 -12.89
CA CYS A 40 1.55 0.82 -13.72
C CYS A 40 0.41 0.12 -12.97
N PHE A 41 0.69 -1.05 -12.38
CA PHE A 41 -0.29 -1.81 -11.61
C PHE A 41 -0.82 -1.04 -10.39
N SER A 42 0.06 -0.34 -9.66
CA SER A 42 -0.32 0.52 -8.55
C SER A 42 -1.22 1.67 -8.99
N THR A 43 -0.94 2.27 -10.15
CA THR A 43 -1.77 3.36 -10.70
C THR A 43 -3.16 2.84 -11.07
N VAL A 44 -3.23 1.68 -11.73
CA VAL A 44 -4.51 1.03 -12.08
C VAL A 44 -5.30 0.68 -10.81
N GLY A 45 -4.65 0.11 -9.80
CA GLY A 45 -5.26 -0.19 -8.51
C GLY A 45 -5.81 1.06 -7.81
N LEU A 46 -5.05 2.17 -7.82
CA LEU A 46 -5.49 3.44 -7.26
C LEU A 46 -6.68 4.04 -8.02
N LEU A 47 -6.71 3.92 -9.35
CA LEU A 47 -7.83 4.35 -10.18
C LEU A 47 -9.10 3.54 -9.86
N PHE A 48 -8.99 2.22 -9.78
CA PHE A 48 -10.11 1.34 -9.40
C PHE A 48 -10.64 1.68 -8.01
N LEU A 49 -9.75 1.90 -7.05
CA LEU A 49 -10.14 2.30 -5.69
C LEU A 49 -10.87 3.65 -5.68
N THR A 50 -10.37 4.62 -6.43
CA THR A 50 -10.99 5.97 -6.54
C THR A 50 -12.34 5.91 -7.25
N LEU A 51 -12.50 5.05 -8.26
CA LEU A 51 -13.78 4.81 -8.92
C LEU A 51 -14.77 4.09 -7.99
N GLY A 52 -14.31 3.08 -7.26
CA GLY A 52 -15.13 2.36 -6.27
C GLY A 52 -15.67 3.27 -5.17
N PHE A 53 -14.87 4.22 -4.70
CA PHE A 53 -15.32 5.22 -3.71
C PHE A 53 -16.35 6.22 -4.25
N GLN A 54 -16.38 6.48 -5.56
CA GLN A 54 -17.38 7.37 -6.16
C GLN A 54 -18.72 6.67 -6.39
N GLN A 55 -18.71 5.34 -6.59
CA GLN A 55 -19.90 4.55 -6.90
C GLN A 55 -20.59 4.01 -5.63
N GLU A 56 -19.87 3.81 -4.54
CA GLU A 56 -20.41 3.22 -3.32
C GLU A 56 -20.80 4.23 -2.24
N LYS A 57 -21.82 3.88 -1.44
CA LYS A 57 -22.15 4.63 -0.22
C LYS A 57 -20.95 4.56 0.71
N ALA A 58 -20.56 5.68 1.34
CA ALA A 58 -19.37 5.80 2.19
C ALA A 58 -19.21 4.69 3.25
N GLY A 59 -20.32 4.08 3.68
CA GLY A 59 -20.35 2.95 4.60
C GLY A 59 -19.85 1.61 4.03
N ILE A 60 -19.92 1.35 2.72
CA ILE A 60 -19.44 0.10 2.07
C ILE A 60 -17.98 0.28 1.64
N ALA A 61 -17.64 1.46 1.10
CA ALA A 61 -16.27 1.86 0.77
C ALA A 61 -15.29 1.67 1.95
N SER A 62 -15.72 2.05 3.16
CA SER A 62 -14.92 1.86 4.37
C SER A 62 -14.64 0.40 4.67
N VAL A 63 -15.59 -0.51 4.41
CA VAL A 63 -15.44 -1.95 4.69
C VAL A 63 -14.45 -2.59 3.71
N MET A 64 -14.54 -2.25 2.42
CA MET A 64 -13.61 -2.76 1.40
C MET A 64 -12.15 -2.38 1.68
N ARG A 65 -11.90 -1.21 2.26
CA ARG A 65 -10.54 -0.80 2.64
C ARG A 65 -9.91 -1.68 3.72
N TYR A 66 -10.69 -2.28 4.62
CA TYR A 66 -10.14 -3.20 5.61
C TYR A 66 -9.85 -4.57 5.02
N PHE A 67 -10.72 -5.05 4.13
CA PHE A 67 -10.48 -6.29 3.42
C PHE A 67 -9.23 -6.24 2.55
N ASP A 68 -8.94 -5.07 1.94
CA ASP A 68 -7.71 -4.83 1.21
C ASP A 68 -6.47 -5.12 2.08
N VAL A 69 -6.42 -4.59 3.31
CA VAL A 69 -5.31 -4.83 4.25
C VAL A 69 -5.17 -6.32 4.61
N VAL A 70 -6.30 -7.00 4.88
CA VAL A 70 -6.30 -8.44 5.21
C VAL A 70 -5.81 -9.28 4.01
N PHE A 71 -6.24 -8.94 2.80
CA PHE A 71 -5.87 -9.66 1.59
C PHE A 71 -4.39 -9.46 1.22
N VAL A 72 -3.89 -8.22 1.32
CA VAL A 72 -2.47 -7.91 1.13
C VAL A 72 -1.62 -8.72 2.10
N PHE A 73 -2.05 -8.85 3.36
CA PHE A 73 -1.31 -9.64 4.35
C PHE A 73 -1.26 -11.13 4.02
N ILE A 74 -2.37 -11.73 3.58
CA ILE A 74 -2.41 -13.14 3.17
C ILE A 74 -1.51 -13.36 1.95
N LEU A 75 -1.56 -12.45 0.97
CA LEU A 75 -0.69 -12.49 -0.19
C LEU A 75 0.78 -12.33 0.22
N ASP A 76 1.10 -11.41 1.12
CA ASP A 76 2.47 -11.18 1.60
C ASP A 76 3.07 -12.47 2.20
N ILE A 77 2.35 -13.13 3.11
CA ILE A 77 2.80 -14.42 3.66
C ILE A 77 2.95 -15.50 2.58
N THR A 78 2.00 -15.57 1.65
CA THR A 78 1.96 -16.65 0.65
C THR A 78 3.00 -16.46 -0.45
N PHE A 79 3.27 -15.21 -0.87
CA PHE A 79 4.12 -14.89 -2.02
C PHE A 79 5.56 -14.59 -1.63
N LEU A 80 5.81 -13.92 -0.51
CA LEU A 80 7.18 -13.56 -0.10
C LEU A 80 7.93 -14.76 0.51
N GLY A 81 7.21 -15.75 1.06
CA GLY A 81 7.77 -17.07 1.40
C GLY A 81 9.07 -17.02 2.21
N GLU A 82 9.24 -16.01 3.07
CA GLU A 82 10.49 -15.81 3.80
C GLU A 82 10.82 -17.06 4.65
N SER A 83 12.06 -17.56 4.52
CA SER A 83 12.64 -18.53 5.43
C SER A 83 12.70 -17.93 6.83
N VAL A 84 11.64 -18.22 7.57
CA VAL A 84 11.29 -17.83 8.93
C VAL A 84 12.50 -17.72 9.86
N ASN A 85 12.97 -16.50 10.07
CA ASN A 85 13.57 -16.09 11.33
C ASN A 85 12.43 -15.57 12.23
N GLY A 86 12.47 -15.82 13.55
CA GLY A 86 11.35 -15.53 14.46
C GLY A 86 10.87 -14.06 14.44
N TYR A 87 11.71 -13.14 13.99
CA TYR A 87 11.39 -11.73 13.82
C TYR A 87 10.36 -11.44 12.70
N SER A 88 10.36 -12.20 11.59
CA SER A 88 9.34 -12.02 10.52
C SER A 88 7.96 -12.50 10.98
N ILE A 89 7.89 -13.57 11.78
CA ILE A 89 6.63 -14.00 12.41
C ILE A 89 6.13 -12.92 13.37
N LEU A 90 7.01 -12.35 14.19
CA LEU A 90 6.63 -11.30 15.14
C LEU A 90 6.09 -10.06 14.41
N GLY A 91 6.77 -9.64 13.34
CA GLY A 91 6.30 -8.55 12.46
C GLY A 91 4.95 -8.87 11.83
N GLY A 92 4.77 -10.09 11.32
CA GLY A 92 3.50 -10.56 10.77
C GLY A 92 2.36 -10.51 11.79
N CYS A 93 2.58 -11.01 13.02
CA CYS A 93 1.59 -10.96 14.09
C CYS A 93 1.21 -9.53 14.49
N ILE A 94 2.16 -8.59 14.50
CA ILE A 94 1.89 -7.18 14.79
C ILE A 94 1.01 -6.58 13.70
N ILE A 95 1.32 -6.80 12.42
CA ILE A 95 0.52 -6.28 11.30
C ILE A 95 -0.89 -6.89 11.33
N LEU A 96 -1.00 -8.20 11.55
CA LEU A 96 -2.28 -8.91 11.63
C LEU A 96 -3.15 -8.38 12.78
N SER A 97 -2.57 -8.19 13.98
CA SER A 97 -3.29 -7.65 15.13
C SER A 97 -3.77 -6.20 14.89
N GLY A 98 -2.94 -5.37 14.26
CA GLY A 98 -3.33 -4.01 13.86
C GLY A 98 -4.51 -4.01 12.88
N ALA A 99 -4.46 -4.86 11.86
CA ALA A 99 -5.55 -5.00 10.89
C ALA A 99 -6.87 -5.44 11.55
N VAL A 100 -6.80 -6.44 12.45
CA VAL A 100 -7.97 -6.95 13.18
C VAL A 100 -8.55 -5.89 14.12
N ILE A 101 -7.73 -5.14 14.86
CA ILE A 101 -8.19 -4.06 15.74
C ILE A 101 -8.94 -2.99 14.93
N ILE A 102 -8.38 -2.58 13.79
CA ILE A 102 -8.98 -1.58 12.91
C ILE A 102 -10.34 -2.08 12.37
N ALA A 103 -10.40 -3.35 11.94
CA ALA A 103 -11.64 -3.97 11.46
C ALA A 103 -12.74 -4.02 12.54
N ILE A 104 -12.39 -4.46 13.75
CA ILE A 104 -13.32 -4.54 14.90
C ILE A 104 -13.81 -3.14 15.31
N ARG A 105 -12.92 -2.15 15.36
CA ARG A 105 -13.25 -0.79 15.78
C ARG A 105 -14.28 -0.16 14.85
N ARG A 106 -14.18 -0.37 13.54
CA ARG A 106 -15.18 0.12 12.59
C ARG A 106 -16.51 -0.64 12.64
N SER A 107 -16.47 -1.96 12.89
CA SER A 107 -17.70 -2.73 13.11
C SER A 107 -18.51 -2.20 14.30
N ARG A 108 -17.87 -1.58 15.28
CA ARG A 108 -18.54 -0.95 16.43
C ARG A 108 -19.09 0.45 16.16
N GLU A 109 -18.50 1.22 15.27
CA GLU A 109 -19.01 2.57 14.89
C GLU A 109 -20.30 2.54 14.06
N LYS A 110 -20.68 1.37 13.51
CA LYS A 110 -21.93 1.19 12.77
C LYS A 110 -23.13 0.76 13.63
N LYS A 111 -22.95 0.59 14.94
CA LYS A 111 -24.02 0.19 15.87
C LYS A 111 -24.48 1.39 16.69
#